data_AF-A0A162I323-F1
#
_entry.id   AF-A0A162I323-F1
#
_cell.length_a   1.000
_cell.length_b   1.000
_cell.length_c   1.000
_cell.angle_alpha   90.00
_cell.angle_beta   90.00
_cell.angle_gamma   90.00
#
_symmetry.space_group_name_H-M   'P 1'
#
loop_
_entity.id
_entity.type
_entity.pdbx_description
1 polymer ?
#
loop_
_entity_poly.entity_id
_entity_poly.type
_entity_poly.pdbx_seq_one_letter_code
_entity_poly.pdbx_strand_id
1 'polypeptide(L)'
;MSSADDIQLRNRNDDDEVCPVCKATRYLTVNMLFLINPECYHKMCEACVDRIFSAGPTPCPIPGCGKTLRKNRFRKQTFEDISVEREVDIRKRVMGILNRREDEFESKRAWDDFLEDREEIIANLVCGTDVEKTEKQLAQYAEANADIIRRNEALENNESATFAERQIIEKEQARLRREATRKDYEDEKMAMASSREDLVSRLAAGSAEEADSIAKEGQRSMLKKSSARRSEKERLREKQAALRGERASLSSATTTTAPESQSDATDMLQIRGLRKPKIPEQPKKYDPYAGYRHIEQRDYFTLQDHYSSKHLERLQKDPKASIGGYELKDYYMRTLVEAFAGLGCFVDEEVSSDNATALTAMMKPSATALAAAAASTNSPAGLTPLGSDDTFA
;
A
#
# COMPACT_ATOMS: atom_id res chain seq x y z
N MET A 1 11.90 -30.83 46.04
CA MET A 1 12.70 -29.65 46.46
C MET A 1 12.77 -28.73 45.26
N SER A 2 11.77 -27.87 45.09
CA SER A 2 11.54 -27.09 43.85
C SER A 2 10.56 -25.95 44.11
N SER A 3 10.73 -25.27 45.24
CA SER A 3 9.78 -24.25 45.75
C SER A 3 10.48 -23.08 46.46
N ALA A 4 11.81 -23.06 46.46
CA ALA A 4 12.61 -21.96 46.97
C ALA A 4 12.99 -20.99 45.84
N ASP A 5 13.30 -21.53 44.66
CA ASP A 5 13.85 -20.77 43.53
C ASP A 5 12.77 -19.95 42.80
N ASP A 6 11.56 -20.51 42.61
CA ASP A 6 10.39 -19.81 42.06
C ASP A 6 9.95 -18.57 42.88
N ILE A 7 10.30 -18.53 44.18
CA ILE A 7 9.98 -17.38 45.06
C ILE A 7 10.97 -16.23 44.82
N GLN A 8 12.24 -16.53 44.52
CA GLN A 8 13.29 -15.51 44.35
C GLN A 8 13.14 -14.70 43.05
N LEU A 9 12.42 -15.23 42.05
CA LEU A 9 12.11 -14.51 40.80
C LEU A 9 10.99 -13.47 40.94
N ARG A 10 10.13 -13.55 41.97
CA ARG A 10 9.09 -12.53 42.20
C ARG A 10 9.63 -11.30 42.92
N ASN A 11 10.39 -11.52 43.99
CA ASN A 11 10.90 -10.46 44.86
C ASN A 11 11.90 -9.47 44.18
N ARG A 12 12.27 -9.67 42.92
CA ARG A 12 13.12 -8.71 42.17
C ARG A 12 12.32 -7.59 41.48
N ASN A 13 11.03 -7.76 41.27
CA ASN A 13 10.21 -6.76 40.57
C ASN A 13 9.53 -5.77 41.53
N ASP A 14 9.43 -6.12 42.82
CA ASP A 14 8.67 -5.35 43.82
C ASP A 14 9.37 -4.05 44.27
N ASP A 15 10.70 -4.02 44.28
CA ASP A 15 11.50 -2.82 44.60
C ASP A 15 11.31 -1.71 43.54
N ASP A 16 10.94 -2.09 42.32
CA ASP A 16 10.64 -1.20 41.19
C ASP A 16 9.21 -0.61 41.24
N GLU A 17 8.41 -0.98 42.25
CA GLU A 17 7.05 -0.48 42.54
C GLU A 17 6.99 0.41 43.80
N VAL A 18 8.13 0.97 44.20
CA VAL A 18 8.24 1.88 45.35
C VAL A 18 8.33 3.33 44.89
N CYS A 19 7.41 4.19 45.33
CA CYS A 19 7.50 5.62 44.98
C CYS A 19 8.68 6.30 45.71
N PRO A 20 9.64 6.94 45.01
CA PRO A 20 10.85 7.50 45.64
C PRO A 20 10.57 8.63 46.65
N VAL A 21 9.44 9.35 46.51
CA VAL A 21 9.07 10.46 47.39
C VAL A 21 8.39 10.02 48.69
N CYS A 22 7.42 9.10 48.63
CA CYS A 22 6.62 8.70 49.80
C CYS A 22 6.93 7.30 50.33
N LYS A 23 7.73 6.50 49.61
CA LYS A 23 8.06 5.09 49.89
C LYS A 23 6.86 4.16 50.07
N ALA A 24 5.67 4.58 49.64
CA ALA A 24 4.52 3.70 49.53
C ALA A 24 4.75 2.69 48.38
N THR A 25 4.46 1.43 48.65
CA THR A 25 4.50 0.31 47.70
C THR A 25 3.08 0.01 47.21
N ARG A 26 2.93 -0.62 46.04
CA ARG A 26 1.60 -0.99 45.51
C ARG A 26 0.82 -1.92 46.47
N TYR A 27 1.54 -2.75 47.23
CA TYR A 27 0.98 -3.72 48.18
C TYR A 27 0.00 -3.16 49.22
N LEU A 28 0.23 -1.96 49.75
CA LEU A 28 -0.66 -1.39 50.78
C LEU A 28 -1.97 -0.86 50.18
N THR A 29 -2.00 -0.56 48.88
CA THR A 29 -3.09 0.14 48.20
C THR A 29 -3.13 -0.23 46.72
N VAL A 30 -3.82 -1.35 46.41
CA VAL A 30 -3.92 -1.97 45.07
C VAL A 30 -4.31 -0.99 43.96
N ASN A 31 -5.08 0.06 44.27
CA ASN A 31 -5.58 1.04 43.30
C ASN A 31 -4.62 2.23 43.04
N MET A 32 -3.43 2.27 43.63
CA MET A 32 -2.49 3.39 43.41
C MET A 32 -1.86 3.33 42.02
N LEU A 33 -2.12 4.37 41.23
CA LEU A 33 -1.55 4.52 39.90
C LEU A 33 -0.17 5.17 39.96
N PHE A 34 0.80 4.57 39.25
CA PHE A 34 2.07 5.19 38.95
C PHE A 34 1.97 6.00 37.66
N LEU A 35 2.47 7.22 37.74
CA LEU A 35 2.58 8.18 36.67
C LEU A 35 4.04 8.35 36.28
N ILE A 36 4.30 8.38 34.98
CA ILE A 36 5.62 8.58 34.37
C ILE A 36 5.56 9.84 33.50
N ASN A 37 6.70 10.52 33.35
CA ASN A 37 6.83 11.70 32.51
C ASN A 37 7.85 11.42 31.38
N PRO A 38 7.50 11.65 30.10
CA PRO A 38 8.34 11.28 28.94
C PRO A 38 9.65 12.07 28.83
N GLU A 39 9.81 13.16 29.58
CA GLU A 39 11.08 13.88 29.64
C GLU A 39 12.10 13.21 30.59
N CYS A 40 11.60 12.51 31.62
CA CYS A 40 12.41 12.07 32.76
C CYS A 40 12.44 10.56 33.00
N TYR A 41 11.44 9.82 32.55
CA TYR A 41 11.34 8.36 32.76
C TYR A 41 11.51 7.95 34.24
N HIS A 42 10.80 8.63 35.14
CA HIS A 42 10.75 8.30 36.56
C HIS A 42 9.32 8.01 37.01
N LYS A 43 9.15 6.91 37.77
CA LYS A 43 7.88 6.46 38.36
C LYS A 43 7.53 7.32 39.59
N MET A 44 6.32 7.90 39.64
CA MET A 44 5.82 8.68 40.78
C MET A 44 4.36 8.33 41.12
N CYS A 45 3.98 8.38 42.40
CA CYS A 45 2.60 8.12 42.81
C CYS A 45 1.66 9.29 42.46
N GLU A 46 0.38 9.02 42.17
CA GLU A 46 -0.63 10.05 41.85
C GLU A 46 -0.68 11.18 42.89
N ALA A 47 -0.86 10.84 44.18
CA ALA A 47 -0.86 11.80 45.29
C ALA A 47 0.47 12.56 45.47
N CYS A 48 1.58 12.05 44.90
CA CYS A 48 2.90 12.66 44.93
C CYS A 48 3.04 13.69 43.81
N VAL A 49 2.58 13.33 42.61
CA VAL A 49 2.48 14.23 41.45
C VAL A 49 1.52 15.39 41.76
N ASP A 50 0.36 15.09 42.34
CA ASP A 50 -0.60 16.11 42.76
C ASP A 50 0.00 17.10 43.75
N ARG A 51 0.66 16.63 44.82
CA ARG A 51 1.21 17.51 45.85
C ARG A 51 2.34 18.40 45.34
N ILE A 52 3.22 17.87 44.49
CA ILE A 52 4.43 18.57 44.05
C ILE A 52 4.17 19.51 42.86
N PHE A 53 3.33 19.10 41.90
CA PHE A 53 3.12 19.86 40.65
C PHE A 53 1.83 20.70 40.63
N SER A 54 1.00 20.65 41.67
CA SER A 54 -0.12 21.62 41.81
C SER A 54 0.34 23.00 42.32
N ALA A 55 1.56 23.10 42.88
CA ALA A 55 2.18 24.36 43.25
C ALA A 55 2.80 25.12 42.05
N GLY A 56 2.90 24.48 40.88
CA GLY A 56 3.51 25.03 39.67
C GLY A 56 4.48 24.05 39.01
N PRO A 57 5.14 24.46 37.90
CA PRO A 57 6.14 23.66 37.22
C PRO A 57 7.46 23.63 38.03
N THR A 58 7.74 22.48 38.65
CA THR A 58 8.92 22.24 39.48
C THR A 58 9.87 21.22 38.83
N PRO A 59 11.16 21.19 39.20
CA PRO A 59 12.06 20.10 38.77
C PRO A 59 11.65 18.76 39.38
N CYS A 60 12.03 17.66 38.73
CA CYS A 60 11.89 16.32 39.29
C CYS A 60 12.63 16.21 40.65
N PRO A 61 12.01 15.67 41.71
CA PRO A 61 12.57 15.64 43.07
C PRO A 61 13.55 14.47 43.31
N ILE A 62 14.21 13.98 42.25
CA ILE A 62 15.00 12.74 42.25
C ILE A 62 16.47 13.10 42.05
N PRO A 63 17.41 12.61 42.88
CA PRO A 63 18.84 12.95 42.74
C PRO A 63 19.36 12.54 41.35
N GLY A 64 20.04 13.46 40.68
CA GLY A 64 20.48 13.31 39.29
C GLY A 64 19.48 13.80 38.23
N CYS A 65 18.23 14.09 38.60
CA CYS A 65 17.21 14.61 37.70
C CYS A 65 16.98 16.12 37.94
N GLY A 66 17.28 16.95 36.93
CA GLY A 66 17.10 18.42 37.01
C GLY A 66 16.02 19.01 36.10
N LYS A 67 15.34 18.19 35.28
CA LYS A 67 14.40 18.68 34.25
C LYS A 67 13.10 19.19 34.88
N THR A 68 12.56 20.29 34.36
CA THR A 68 11.32 20.93 34.85
C THR A 68 10.08 20.26 34.27
N LEU A 69 9.16 19.84 35.15
CA LEU A 69 7.99 19.04 34.78
C LEU A 69 6.67 19.82 34.93
N ARG A 70 5.64 19.39 34.19
CA ARG A 70 4.28 19.93 34.25
C ARG A 70 3.28 18.81 34.51
N LYS A 71 2.29 19.06 35.37
CA LYS A 71 1.24 18.09 35.77
C LYS A 71 0.58 17.42 34.56
N ASN A 72 0.25 18.17 33.51
CA ASN A 72 -0.44 17.67 32.32
C ASN A 72 0.44 16.80 31.39
N ARG A 73 1.76 16.67 31.64
CA ARG A 73 2.67 15.78 30.88
C ARG A 73 2.90 14.42 31.56
N PHE A 74 2.25 14.15 32.69
CA PHE A 74 2.29 12.84 33.31
C PHE A 74 1.29 11.88 32.66
N ARG A 75 1.76 10.69 32.30
CA ARG A 75 1.00 9.61 31.66
C ARG A 75 0.98 8.39 32.58
N LYS A 76 -0.08 7.59 32.53
CA LYS A 76 -0.16 6.30 33.25
C LYS A 76 0.82 5.32 32.63
N GLN A 77 1.58 4.62 33.48
CA GLN A 77 2.46 3.53 33.06
C GLN A 77 1.67 2.48 32.27
N THR A 78 2.23 2.04 31.14
CA THR A 78 1.68 1.03 30.22
C THR A 78 2.50 -0.26 30.19
N PHE A 79 3.80 -0.19 30.47
CA PHE A 79 4.69 -1.35 30.59
C PHE A 79 5.48 -1.28 31.90
N GLU A 80 5.81 -2.43 32.50
CA GLU A 80 6.54 -2.53 33.77
C GLU A 80 7.96 -1.94 33.66
N ASP A 81 8.61 -2.16 32.51
CA ASP A 81 9.96 -1.71 32.18
C ASP A 81 10.03 -0.28 31.66
N ILE A 82 10.88 0.52 32.32
CA ILE A 82 11.11 1.93 31.99
C ILE A 82 11.93 2.13 30.69
N SER A 83 12.74 1.14 30.33
CA SER A 83 13.48 1.08 29.05
C SER A 83 12.53 0.90 27.87
N VAL A 84 11.57 -0.01 27.99
CA VAL A 84 10.56 -0.30 26.96
C VAL A 84 9.64 0.91 26.75
N GLU A 85 9.23 1.63 27.80
CA GLU A 85 8.46 2.87 27.62
C GLU A 85 9.24 3.95 26.86
N ARG A 86 10.55 4.10 27.13
CA ARG A 86 11.43 5.01 26.39
C ARG A 86 11.56 4.58 24.93
N GLU A 87 11.80 3.31 24.67
CA GLU A 87 11.90 2.75 23.31
C GLU A 87 10.60 2.96 22.53
N VAL A 88 9.44 2.68 23.15
CA VAL A 88 8.12 2.85 22.52
C VAL A 88 7.82 4.31 22.20
N ASP A 89 8.14 5.26 23.09
CA ASP A 89 7.89 6.68 22.83
C ASP A 89 8.93 7.30 21.85
N ILE A 90 10.17 6.79 21.80
CA ILE A 90 11.15 7.07 20.73
C ILE A 90 10.63 6.53 19.39
N ARG A 91 10.28 5.24 19.31
CA ARG A 91 9.78 4.59 18.09
C ARG A 91 8.55 5.30 17.55
N LYS A 92 7.60 5.72 18.41
CA LYS A 92 6.44 6.53 18.01
C LYS A 92 6.82 7.89 17.45
N ARG A 93 7.77 8.60 18.06
CA ARG A 93 8.29 9.87 17.53
C ARG A 93 8.90 9.67 16.14
N VAL A 94 9.77 8.67 15.99
CA VAL A 94 10.48 8.39 14.74
C VAL A 94 9.52 7.91 13.65
N MET A 95 8.58 7.00 13.95
CA MET A 95 7.54 6.55 13.00
C MET A 95 6.60 7.68 12.57
N GLY A 96 6.23 8.60 13.47
CA GLY A 96 5.42 9.77 13.11
C GLY A 96 6.13 10.74 12.16
N ILE A 97 7.47 10.85 12.26
CA ILE A 97 8.29 11.65 11.34
C ILE A 97 8.53 10.90 10.01
N LEU A 98 8.84 9.60 10.08
CA LEU A 98 9.11 8.72 8.94
C LEU A 98 7.85 7.99 8.43
N ASN A 99 6.70 8.68 8.44
CA ASN A 99 5.41 8.13 7.99
C ASN A 99 5.31 8.11 6.45
N ARG A 100 6.10 7.24 5.81
CA ARG A 100 5.92 6.83 4.40
C ARG A 100 5.18 5.50 4.33
N ARG A 101 4.48 5.28 3.21
CA ARG A 101 3.74 4.04 2.90
C ARG A 101 4.46 3.27 1.80
N GLU A 102 4.32 1.94 1.79
CA GLU A 102 4.80 1.06 0.71
C GLU A 102 4.30 1.51 -0.68
N ASP A 103 3.10 2.10 -0.76
CA ASP A 103 2.53 2.69 -2.00
C ASP A 103 3.40 3.79 -2.62
N GLU A 104 4.23 4.48 -1.83
CA GLU A 104 5.12 5.54 -2.29
C GLU A 104 6.39 4.97 -2.97
N PHE A 105 6.58 3.64 -3.01
CA PHE A 105 7.79 2.99 -3.53
C PHE A 105 7.58 2.20 -4.82
N GLU A 106 8.48 2.40 -5.79
CA GLU A 106 8.56 1.71 -7.09
C GLU A 106 8.96 0.25 -6.92
N SER A 107 9.84 -0.05 -5.96
CA SER A 107 10.39 -1.38 -5.70
C SER A 107 10.30 -1.74 -4.23
N LYS A 108 9.83 -2.96 -3.94
CA LYS A 108 9.72 -3.46 -2.56
C LYS A 108 11.07 -3.46 -1.83
N ARG A 109 12.18 -3.74 -2.54
CA ARG A 109 13.52 -3.70 -1.91
C ARG A 109 13.84 -2.33 -1.33
N ALA A 110 13.39 -1.25 -1.98
CA ALA A 110 13.68 0.10 -1.52
C ALA A 110 12.77 0.54 -0.34
N TRP A 111 11.60 -0.10 -0.20
CA TRP A 111 10.80 -0.04 1.02
C TRP A 111 11.46 -0.86 2.15
N ASP A 112 11.92 -2.08 1.86
CA ASP A 112 12.64 -2.92 2.82
C ASP A 112 13.93 -2.21 3.32
N ASP A 113 14.73 -1.62 2.43
CA ASP A 113 15.90 -0.78 2.75
C ASP A 113 15.52 0.40 3.68
N PHE A 114 14.42 1.11 3.39
CA PHE A 114 13.93 2.23 4.21
C PHE A 114 13.44 1.80 5.60
N LEU A 115 12.95 0.55 5.76
CA LEU A 115 12.58 0.01 7.06
C LEU A 115 13.82 -0.24 7.93
N GLU A 116 14.91 -0.76 7.35
CA GLU A 116 16.20 -0.94 8.04
C GLU A 116 16.82 0.42 8.42
N ASP A 117 16.87 1.40 7.50
CA ASP A 117 17.30 2.79 7.80
C ASP A 117 16.54 3.37 9.02
N ARG A 118 15.22 3.13 9.09
CA ARG A 118 14.38 3.61 10.19
C ARG A 118 14.71 2.91 11.52
N GLU A 119 14.87 1.59 11.54
CA GLU A 119 15.19 0.89 12.78
C GLU A 119 16.66 1.11 13.20
N GLU A 120 17.61 1.40 12.29
CA GLU A 120 18.95 1.89 12.65
C GLU A 120 18.87 3.24 13.38
N ILE A 121 18.08 4.20 12.88
CA ILE A 121 17.85 5.49 13.57
C ILE A 121 17.24 5.24 14.96
N ILE A 122 16.26 4.35 15.09
CA ILE A 122 15.65 4.00 16.39
C ILE A 122 16.69 3.37 17.33
N ALA A 123 17.47 2.40 16.86
CA ALA A 123 18.51 1.72 17.65
C ALA A 123 19.57 2.71 18.15
N ASN A 124 20.04 3.62 17.29
CA ASN A 124 20.99 4.67 17.67
C ASN A 124 20.42 5.61 18.76
N LEU A 125 19.17 6.07 18.63
CA LEU A 125 18.51 6.88 19.66
C LEU A 125 18.31 6.12 20.99
N VAL A 126 17.96 4.84 20.94
CA VAL A 126 17.69 4.00 22.12
C VAL A 126 18.98 3.65 22.88
N CYS A 127 20.03 3.30 22.15
CA CYS A 127 21.36 3.02 22.70
C CYS A 127 22.15 4.29 23.06
N GLY A 128 21.65 5.49 22.71
CA GLY A 128 22.31 6.77 22.98
C GLY A 128 23.58 6.98 22.14
N THR A 129 23.70 6.31 21.00
CA THR A 129 24.86 6.41 20.09
C THR A 129 24.58 7.46 19.02
N ASP A 130 25.50 8.41 18.83
CA ASP A 130 25.44 9.45 17.79
C ASP A 130 24.14 10.30 17.74
N VAL A 131 23.51 10.49 18.91
CA VAL A 131 22.23 11.19 19.09
C VAL A 131 22.20 12.55 18.37
N GLU A 132 23.28 13.32 18.44
CA GLU A 132 23.36 14.62 17.79
C GLU A 132 23.25 14.56 16.26
N LYS A 133 23.77 13.53 15.59
CA LYS A 133 23.68 13.42 14.13
C LYS A 133 22.32 12.89 13.73
N THR A 134 21.82 11.88 14.42
CA THR A 134 20.48 11.32 14.19
C THR A 134 19.37 12.34 14.44
N GLU A 135 19.46 13.19 15.48
CA GLU A 135 18.53 14.30 15.69
C GLU A 135 18.63 15.38 14.58
N LYS A 136 19.82 15.69 14.07
CA LYS A 136 20.00 16.62 12.93
C LYS A 136 19.43 16.05 11.63
N GLN A 137 19.62 14.76 11.36
CA GLN A 137 19.01 14.06 10.23
C GLN A 137 17.48 14.03 10.35
N LEU A 138 16.93 13.69 11.52
CA LEU A 138 15.50 13.73 11.80
C LEU A 138 14.90 15.14 11.61
N ALA A 139 15.60 16.20 12.03
CA ALA A 139 15.17 17.58 11.84
C ALA A 139 15.17 17.98 10.36
N GLN A 140 16.25 17.75 9.63
CA GLN A 140 16.35 18.01 8.18
C GLN A 140 15.28 17.24 7.40
N TYR A 141 15.03 15.98 7.77
CA TYR A 141 14.01 15.16 7.16
C TYR A 141 12.59 15.68 7.45
N ALA A 142 12.32 16.07 8.70
CA ALA A 142 11.02 16.62 9.10
C ALA A 142 10.72 17.96 8.41
N GLU A 143 11.72 18.83 8.26
CA GLU A 143 11.60 20.08 7.50
C GLU A 143 11.33 19.83 6.01
N ALA A 144 12.11 18.95 5.38
CA ALA A 144 11.96 18.62 3.96
C ALA A 144 10.64 17.91 3.61
N ASN A 145 10.05 17.15 4.55
CA ASN A 145 8.89 16.29 4.30
C ASN A 145 7.62 16.72 5.06
N ALA A 146 7.58 17.88 5.72
CA ALA A 146 6.47 18.33 6.58
C ALA A 146 5.09 18.23 5.90
N ASP A 147 4.98 18.56 4.61
CA ASP A 147 3.72 18.51 3.85
C ASP A 147 3.37 17.09 3.34
N ILE A 148 4.33 16.17 3.30
CA ILE A 148 4.08 14.73 3.06
C ILE A 148 3.59 14.09 4.36
N ILE A 149 4.28 14.34 5.48
CA ILE A 149 3.91 13.87 6.81
C ILE A 149 2.47 14.29 7.14
N ARG A 150 2.13 15.58 7.00
CA ARG A 150 0.77 16.09 7.26
C ARG A 150 -0.31 15.45 6.35
N ARG A 151 0.04 15.10 5.11
CA ARG A 151 -0.88 14.42 4.18
C ARG A 151 -1.10 12.97 4.59
N ASN A 152 -0.04 12.26 4.97
CA ASN A 152 -0.09 10.85 5.34
C ASN A 152 -0.76 10.68 6.71
N GLU A 153 -0.46 11.54 7.68
CA GLU A 153 -1.17 11.66 8.97
C GLU A 153 -2.67 11.92 8.76
N ALA A 154 -3.06 12.80 7.83
CA ALA A 154 -4.48 13.02 7.52
C ALA A 154 -5.16 11.79 6.89
N LEU A 155 -4.45 11.01 6.06
CA LEU A 155 -4.96 9.75 5.51
C LEU A 155 -5.12 8.69 6.61
N GLU A 156 -4.11 8.51 7.47
CA GLU A 156 -4.14 7.56 8.59
C GLU A 156 -5.26 7.87 9.60
N ASN A 157 -5.50 9.16 9.90
CA ASN A 157 -6.63 9.59 10.72
C ASN A 157 -7.99 9.29 10.05
N ASN A 158 -8.12 9.42 8.73
CA ASN A 158 -9.35 9.07 8.01
C ASN A 158 -9.57 7.54 7.95
N GLU A 159 -8.51 6.75 7.73
CA GLU A 159 -8.57 5.29 7.71
C GLU A 159 -8.93 4.72 9.09
N SER A 160 -8.29 5.21 10.16
CA SER A 160 -8.61 4.81 11.54
C SER A 160 -10.00 5.25 11.98
N ALA A 161 -10.47 6.44 11.58
CA ALA A 161 -11.84 6.89 11.81
C ALA A 161 -12.87 5.98 11.12
N THR A 162 -12.72 5.71 9.82
CA THR A 162 -13.65 4.84 9.08
C THR A 162 -13.60 3.38 9.57
N PHE A 163 -12.46 2.91 10.10
CA PHE A 163 -12.38 1.62 10.79
C PHE A 163 -13.16 1.63 12.12
N ALA A 164 -13.03 2.69 12.92
CA ALA A 164 -13.79 2.85 14.17
C ALA A 164 -15.30 2.94 13.92
N GLU A 165 -15.75 3.67 12.88
CA GLU A 165 -17.14 3.72 12.45
C GLU A 165 -17.67 2.33 12.06
N ARG A 166 -16.94 1.57 11.25
CA ARG A 166 -17.30 0.18 10.90
C ARG A 166 -17.45 -0.69 12.16
N GLN A 167 -16.56 -0.54 13.12
CA GLN A 167 -16.61 -1.25 14.40
C GLN A 167 -17.80 -0.83 15.29
N ILE A 168 -18.23 0.44 15.24
CA ILE A 168 -19.45 0.91 15.91
C ILE A 168 -20.69 0.32 15.24
N ILE A 169 -20.77 0.39 13.90
CA ILE A 169 -21.88 -0.15 13.10
C ILE A 169 -22.02 -1.67 13.30
N GLU A 170 -20.92 -2.41 13.34
CA GLU A 170 -20.94 -3.86 13.61
C GLU A 170 -21.50 -4.18 15.01
N LYS A 171 -21.05 -3.44 16.03
CA LYS A 171 -21.52 -3.60 17.42
C LYS A 171 -22.99 -3.22 17.57
N GLU A 172 -23.45 -2.18 16.88
CA GLU A 172 -24.87 -1.78 16.87
C GLU A 172 -25.74 -2.81 16.13
N GLN A 173 -25.30 -3.32 14.98
CA GLN A 173 -26.00 -4.43 14.32
C GLN A 173 -26.04 -5.69 15.21
N ALA A 174 -24.98 -5.98 15.95
CA ALA A 174 -24.98 -7.08 16.91
C ALA A 174 -25.94 -6.84 18.09
N ARG A 175 -26.07 -5.61 18.59
CA ARG A 175 -27.06 -5.20 19.59
C ARG A 175 -28.48 -5.39 19.06
N LEU A 176 -28.79 -4.82 17.89
CA LEU A 176 -30.11 -4.90 17.25
C LEU A 176 -30.52 -6.37 16.96
N ARG A 177 -29.59 -7.23 16.54
CA ARG A 177 -29.85 -8.67 16.37
C ARG A 177 -30.24 -9.34 17.69
N ARG A 178 -29.54 -9.05 18.80
CA ARG A 178 -29.87 -9.58 20.14
C ARG A 178 -31.23 -9.07 20.63
N GLU A 179 -31.54 -7.80 20.39
CA GLU A 179 -32.81 -7.18 20.76
C GLU A 179 -33.99 -7.75 19.94
N ALA A 180 -33.80 -8.00 18.64
CA ALA A 180 -34.77 -8.69 17.80
C ALA A 180 -35.02 -10.12 18.31
N THR A 181 -33.98 -10.92 18.57
CA THR A 181 -34.14 -12.29 19.11
C THR A 181 -34.86 -12.31 20.46
N ARG A 182 -34.70 -11.28 21.31
CA ARG A 182 -35.47 -11.15 22.55
C ARG A 182 -36.94 -10.84 22.27
N LYS A 183 -37.24 -9.89 21.38
CA LYS A 183 -38.62 -9.55 20.98
C LYS A 183 -39.33 -10.74 20.32
N ASP A 184 -38.66 -11.46 19.41
CA ASP A 184 -39.20 -12.67 18.78
C ASP A 184 -39.67 -13.70 19.83
N TYR A 185 -38.92 -13.86 20.93
CA TYR A 185 -39.26 -14.76 22.04
C TYR A 185 -40.37 -14.21 22.94
N GLU A 186 -40.40 -12.90 23.20
CA GLU A 186 -41.48 -12.22 23.92
C GLU A 186 -42.81 -12.30 23.15
N ASP A 187 -42.79 -12.06 21.84
CA ASP A 187 -43.93 -12.19 20.92
C ASP A 187 -44.37 -13.65 20.74
N GLU A 188 -43.45 -14.62 20.67
CA GLU A 188 -43.77 -16.05 20.64
C GLU A 188 -44.46 -16.49 21.94
N LYS A 189 -43.99 -16.01 23.10
CA LYS A 189 -44.61 -16.24 24.41
C LYS A 189 -46.01 -15.60 24.50
N MET A 190 -46.17 -14.35 24.06
CA MET A 190 -47.47 -13.67 24.04
C MET A 190 -48.46 -14.34 23.09
N ALA A 191 -48.01 -14.78 21.91
CA ALA A 191 -48.84 -15.52 20.95
C ALA A 191 -49.23 -16.92 21.45
N MET A 192 -48.45 -17.55 22.33
CA MET A 192 -48.86 -18.78 23.02
C MET A 192 -49.82 -18.51 24.19
N ALA A 193 -49.69 -17.37 24.88
CA ALA A 193 -50.62 -16.96 25.93
C ALA A 193 -52.02 -16.67 25.34
N SER A 194 -52.13 -15.78 24.35
CA SER A 194 -53.41 -15.47 23.70
C SER A 194 -54.03 -16.70 23.02
N SER A 195 -53.23 -17.53 22.33
CA SER A 195 -53.73 -18.77 21.72
C SER A 195 -54.15 -19.85 22.75
N ARG A 196 -53.77 -19.70 24.03
CA ARG A 196 -54.28 -20.51 25.16
C ARG A 196 -55.55 -19.88 25.74
N GLU A 197 -55.59 -18.57 25.89
CA GLU A 197 -56.76 -17.82 26.36
C GLU A 197 -57.95 -17.97 25.39
N ASP A 198 -57.72 -17.90 24.08
CA ASP A 198 -58.70 -18.23 23.03
C ASP A 198 -59.30 -19.63 23.21
N LEU A 199 -58.47 -20.62 23.54
CA LEU A 199 -58.89 -22.01 23.72
C LEU A 199 -59.68 -22.18 25.03
N VAL A 200 -59.23 -21.56 26.11
CA VAL A 200 -59.94 -21.55 27.41
C VAL A 200 -61.27 -20.82 27.29
N SER A 201 -61.34 -19.71 26.56
CA SER A 201 -62.57 -18.95 26.29
C SER A 201 -63.60 -19.80 25.54
N ARG A 202 -63.18 -20.52 24.49
CA ARG A 202 -64.05 -21.47 23.76
C ARG A 202 -64.53 -22.62 24.64
N LEU A 203 -63.64 -23.19 25.48
CA LEU A 203 -64.01 -24.25 26.42
C LEU A 203 -64.95 -23.76 27.53
N ALA A 204 -64.87 -22.50 27.94
CA ALA A 204 -65.77 -21.89 28.92
C ALA A 204 -67.15 -21.49 28.34
N ALA A 205 -67.27 -21.37 27.02
CA ALA A 205 -68.51 -21.07 26.32
C ALA A 205 -69.26 -22.30 25.78
N GLY A 206 -68.60 -23.46 25.67
CA GLY A 206 -69.17 -24.70 25.14
C GLY A 206 -69.80 -25.61 26.19
N SER A 207 -70.61 -26.57 25.73
CA SER A 207 -71.19 -27.65 26.53
C SER A 207 -70.12 -28.65 27.01
N ALA A 208 -70.40 -29.37 28.10
CA ALA A 208 -69.56 -30.47 28.59
C ALA A 208 -69.37 -31.60 27.56
N GLU A 209 -70.34 -31.80 26.66
CA GLU A 209 -70.24 -32.76 25.54
C GLU A 209 -69.38 -32.24 24.38
N GLU A 210 -69.28 -30.90 24.24
CA GLU A 210 -68.51 -30.23 23.20
C GLU A 210 -67.05 -29.97 23.61
N ALA A 211 -66.77 -29.84 24.91
CA ALA A 211 -65.42 -29.63 25.43
C ALA A 211 -64.41 -30.67 24.88
N ASP A 212 -64.85 -31.92 24.74
CA ASP A 212 -64.04 -33.04 24.30
C ASP A 212 -63.82 -33.08 22.76
N SER A 213 -64.62 -32.34 21.98
CA SER A 213 -64.38 -32.11 20.54
C SER A 213 -63.55 -30.84 20.32
N ILE A 214 -63.85 -29.76 21.06
CA ILE A 214 -63.11 -28.50 21.09
C ILE A 214 -61.64 -28.72 21.48
N ALA A 215 -61.37 -29.58 22.47
CA ALA A 215 -59.99 -29.94 22.84
C ALA A 215 -59.23 -30.64 21.70
N LYS A 216 -59.87 -31.58 21.00
CA LYS A 216 -59.28 -32.32 19.87
C LYS A 216 -59.08 -31.42 18.64
N GLU A 217 -59.99 -30.47 18.40
CA GLU A 217 -59.80 -29.45 17.37
C GLU A 217 -58.71 -28.43 17.74
N GLY A 218 -58.65 -28.01 19.01
CA GLY A 218 -57.58 -27.16 19.55
C GLY A 218 -56.20 -27.81 19.35
N GLN A 219 -56.06 -29.10 19.66
CA GLN A 219 -54.82 -29.84 19.43
C GLN A 219 -54.49 -29.94 17.93
N ARG A 220 -55.46 -30.25 17.07
CA ARG A 220 -55.27 -30.35 15.60
C ARG A 220 -54.92 -29.00 14.96
N SER A 221 -55.54 -27.90 15.41
CA SER A 221 -55.29 -26.55 14.91
C SER A 221 -53.93 -26.02 15.40
N MET A 222 -53.55 -26.26 16.66
CA MET A 222 -52.21 -25.97 17.17
C MET A 222 -51.10 -26.71 16.41
N LEU A 223 -51.30 -27.99 16.09
CA LEU A 223 -50.36 -28.78 15.27
C LEU A 223 -50.23 -28.24 13.83
N LYS A 224 -51.32 -27.77 13.20
CA LYS A 224 -51.27 -27.09 11.89
C LYS A 224 -50.60 -25.71 11.96
N LYS A 225 -50.84 -24.96 13.04
CA LYS A 225 -50.29 -23.61 13.27
C LYS A 225 -48.77 -23.66 13.53
N SER A 226 -48.29 -24.69 14.23
CA SER A 226 -46.85 -24.91 14.47
C SER A 226 -46.11 -25.47 13.24
N SER A 227 -46.71 -26.37 12.46
CA SER A 227 -46.09 -26.87 11.23
C SER A 227 -45.96 -25.78 10.15
N ALA A 228 -47.00 -24.95 9.97
CA ALA A 228 -46.96 -23.80 9.07
C ALA A 228 -45.84 -22.80 9.46
N ARG A 229 -45.81 -22.38 10.73
CA ARG A 229 -44.76 -21.46 11.25
C ARG A 229 -43.35 -22.03 11.09
N ARG A 230 -43.16 -23.34 11.21
CA ARG A 230 -41.85 -23.98 11.02
C ARG A 230 -41.38 -23.86 9.56
N SER A 231 -42.23 -24.17 8.59
CA SER A 231 -41.93 -24.04 7.15
C SER A 231 -41.71 -22.57 6.73
N GLU A 232 -42.46 -21.64 7.31
CA GLU A 232 -42.31 -20.20 7.08
C GLU A 232 -40.96 -19.67 7.61
N LYS A 233 -40.58 -20.03 8.84
CA LYS A 233 -39.28 -19.68 9.46
C LYS A 233 -38.11 -20.31 8.69
N GLU A 234 -38.30 -21.48 8.09
CA GLU A 234 -37.33 -22.16 7.23
C GLU A 234 -37.15 -21.44 5.89
N ARG A 235 -38.23 -21.10 5.17
CA ARG A 235 -38.20 -20.28 3.95
C ARG A 235 -37.57 -18.91 4.16
N LEU A 236 -37.84 -18.25 5.29
CA LEU A 236 -37.22 -16.97 5.66
C LEU A 236 -35.70 -17.12 5.89
N ARG A 237 -35.26 -18.19 6.55
CA ARG A 237 -33.85 -18.50 6.75
C ARG A 237 -33.13 -18.81 5.42
N GLU A 238 -33.75 -19.57 4.54
CA GLU A 238 -33.24 -19.90 3.21
C GLU A 238 -33.07 -18.64 2.35
N LYS A 239 -34.09 -17.77 2.30
CA LYS A 239 -34.02 -16.48 1.58
C LYS A 239 -32.92 -15.56 2.13
N GLN A 240 -32.68 -15.55 3.44
CA GLN A 240 -31.57 -14.81 4.05
C GLN A 240 -30.19 -15.44 3.77
N ALA A 241 -30.11 -16.75 3.54
CA ALA A 241 -28.87 -17.43 3.16
C ALA A 241 -28.50 -17.13 1.70
N ALA A 242 -29.47 -17.19 0.78
CA ALA A 242 -29.26 -16.85 -0.64
C ALA A 242 -28.69 -15.43 -0.81
N LEU A 243 -29.33 -14.43 -0.19
CA LEU A 243 -28.89 -13.02 -0.20
C LEU A 243 -27.50 -12.78 0.42
N ARG A 244 -26.95 -13.73 1.18
CA ARG A 244 -25.57 -13.68 1.69
C ARG A 244 -24.58 -14.35 0.75
N GLY A 245 -24.94 -15.47 0.12
CA GLY A 245 -24.10 -16.14 -0.87
C GLY A 245 -23.88 -15.26 -2.12
N GLU A 246 -24.94 -14.66 -2.62
CA GLU A 246 -24.90 -13.77 -3.81
C GLU A 246 -23.95 -12.58 -3.60
N ARG A 247 -23.93 -11.99 -2.41
CA ARG A 247 -23.05 -10.87 -2.05
C ARG A 247 -21.57 -11.26 -1.91
N ALA A 248 -21.26 -12.54 -1.70
CA ALA A 248 -19.87 -13.03 -1.64
C ALA A 248 -19.26 -13.26 -3.04
N SER A 249 -20.09 -13.48 -4.07
CA SER A 249 -19.62 -13.74 -5.44
C SER A 249 -19.13 -12.49 -6.18
N LEU A 250 -19.37 -11.29 -5.66
CA LEU A 250 -19.16 -10.01 -6.34
C LEU A 250 -17.85 -9.28 -5.96
N SER A 251 -17.06 -9.82 -5.03
CA SER A 251 -15.89 -9.14 -4.45
C SER A 251 -14.54 -9.73 -4.87
N SER A 252 -14.42 -10.30 -6.07
CA SER A 252 -13.25 -11.09 -6.48
C SER A 252 -12.78 -10.84 -7.92
N ALA A 253 -12.88 -9.60 -8.42
CA ALA A 253 -12.68 -9.29 -9.85
C ALA A 253 -12.01 -7.92 -10.16
N THR A 254 -10.84 -7.62 -9.55
CA THR A 254 -10.03 -6.44 -9.97
C THR A 254 -8.53 -6.58 -9.65
N THR A 255 -7.76 -7.26 -10.52
CA THR A 255 -6.28 -7.23 -10.50
C THR A 255 -5.69 -7.45 -11.90
N THR A 256 -5.13 -6.43 -12.55
CA THR A 256 -4.32 -6.58 -13.78
C THR A 256 -3.25 -5.48 -13.93
N THR A 257 -1.99 -5.88 -13.71
CA THR A 257 -0.75 -5.57 -14.49
C THR A 257 -0.47 -4.17 -15.06
N ALA A 258 0.75 -3.69 -14.85
CA ALA A 258 1.37 -2.54 -15.54
C ALA A 258 2.67 -2.95 -16.28
N PRO A 259 3.16 -2.11 -17.23
CA PRO A 259 4.55 -2.17 -17.74
C PRO A 259 5.38 -0.92 -17.40
N GLU A 260 6.70 -1.02 -17.56
CA GLU A 260 7.73 -0.07 -17.06
C GLU A 260 8.44 0.74 -18.17
N SER A 261 9.10 1.84 -17.81
CA SER A 261 10.31 2.38 -18.49
C SER A 261 11.04 3.40 -17.59
N GLN A 262 12.36 3.59 -17.80
CA GLN A 262 13.31 4.19 -16.84
C GLN A 262 13.90 5.54 -17.31
N SER A 263 14.36 6.38 -16.36
CA SER A 263 15.54 7.26 -16.50
C SER A 263 15.94 7.98 -15.18
N ASP A 264 17.23 8.30 -15.04
CA ASP A 264 17.88 9.02 -13.93
C ASP A 264 17.53 10.53 -13.88
N ALA A 265 17.93 11.40 -12.94
CA ALA A 265 18.81 11.34 -11.75
C ALA A 265 18.15 12.21 -10.62
N THR A 266 18.74 12.83 -9.57
CA THR A 266 20.11 13.14 -9.08
C THR A 266 20.21 13.02 -7.55
N ASP A 267 21.41 12.94 -6.98
CA ASP A 267 21.68 12.63 -5.55
C ASP A 267 21.38 13.77 -4.55
N MET A 268 20.72 13.40 -3.43
CA MET A 268 20.62 14.09 -2.12
C MET A 268 19.63 13.31 -1.23
N LEU A 269 20.12 12.44 -0.33
CA LEU A 269 19.30 11.53 0.49
C LEU A 269 18.16 10.86 -0.31
N GLN A 270 18.52 10.26 -1.45
CA GLN A 270 17.62 9.41 -2.20
C GLN A 270 17.28 8.16 -1.39
N ILE A 271 16.19 8.21 -0.62
CA ILE A 271 15.48 6.97 -0.29
C ILE A 271 15.11 6.35 -1.65
N ARG A 272 15.64 5.17 -1.92
CA ARG A 272 15.68 4.63 -3.28
C ARG A 272 14.27 4.34 -3.78
N GLY A 273 14.07 4.44 -5.10
CA GLY A 273 12.84 4.05 -5.77
C GLY A 273 11.56 4.61 -5.14
N LEU A 274 11.49 5.90 -4.79
CA LEU A 274 10.20 6.57 -4.58
C LEU A 274 9.48 6.73 -5.92
N ARG A 275 8.17 6.43 -5.97
CA ARG A 275 7.35 6.59 -7.18
C ARG A 275 7.34 8.06 -7.58
N LYS A 276 8.00 8.38 -8.69
CA LYS A 276 7.87 9.68 -9.34
C LYS A 276 6.37 9.93 -9.58
N PRO A 277 5.75 10.96 -8.98
CA PRO A 277 4.30 11.15 -9.06
C PRO A 277 3.94 11.38 -10.53
N LYS A 278 3.18 10.43 -11.11
CA LYS A 278 2.84 10.43 -12.53
C LYS A 278 1.81 11.52 -12.81
N ILE A 279 2.29 12.75 -12.97
CA ILE A 279 1.49 13.91 -13.39
C ILE A 279 0.74 13.50 -14.66
N PRO A 280 -0.60 13.62 -14.70
CA PRO A 280 -1.36 13.27 -15.90
C PRO A 280 -0.91 14.18 -17.05
N GLU A 281 -0.43 13.58 -18.14
CA GLU A 281 0.02 14.30 -19.33
C GLU A 281 -1.12 15.22 -19.81
N GLN A 282 -0.84 16.53 -19.90
CA GLN A 282 -1.87 17.47 -20.34
C GLN A 282 -2.32 17.12 -21.76
N PRO A 283 -3.64 17.16 -22.05
CA PRO A 283 -4.14 16.81 -23.38
C PRO A 283 -3.48 17.70 -24.43
N LYS A 284 -2.81 17.08 -25.39
CA LYS A 284 -2.05 17.76 -26.45
C LYS A 284 -2.96 18.76 -27.15
N LYS A 285 -2.49 20.01 -27.26
CA LYS A 285 -3.26 21.12 -27.83
C LYS A 285 -3.76 20.73 -29.22
N TYR A 286 -5.07 20.84 -29.42
CA TYR A 286 -5.74 20.41 -30.66
C TYR A 286 -5.13 21.10 -31.89
N ASP A 287 -4.61 20.28 -32.81
CA ASP A 287 -4.14 20.71 -34.13
C ASP A 287 -5.27 20.55 -35.16
N PRO A 288 -5.77 21.64 -35.77
CA PRO A 288 -6.82 21.55 -36.79
C PRO A 288 -6.38 20.84 -38.08
N TYR A 289 -5.08 20.64 -38.29
CA TYR A 289 -4.54 19.91 -39.43
C TYR A 289 -4.14 18.46 -39.11
N ALA A 290 -4.34 18.00 -37.87
CA ALA A 290 -4.11 16.61 -37.44
C ALA A 290 -2.75 16.00 -37.89
N GLY A 291 -1.68 16.81 -37.95
CA GLY A 291 -0.35 16.40 -38.39
C GLY A 291 -0.06 16.48 -39.89
N TYR A 292 -0.97 17.04 -40.71
CA TYR A 292 -0.63 17.38 -42.10
C TYR A 292 0.51 18.41 -42.12
N ARG A 293 1.70 17.97 -42.56
CA ARG A 293 2.86 18.83 -42.78
C ARG A 293 2.54 19.89 -43.85
N HIS A 294 3.12 21.09 -43.69
CA HIS A 294 2.92 22.19 -44.64
C HIS A 294 3.32 21.77 -46.06
N ILE A 295 2.63 22.29 -47.08
CA ILE A 295 2.84 21.96 -48.51
C ILE A 295 4.31 22.15 -48.94
N GLU A 296 4.98 23.12 -48.32
CA GLU A 296 6.40 23.50 -48.51
C GLU A 296 7.39 22.57 -47.77
N GLN A 297 6.93 21.84 -46.76
CA GLN A 297 7.74 20.95 -45.91
C GLN A 297 7.45 19.48 -46.22
N ARG A 298 8.02 19.00 -47.32
CA ARG A 298 8.00 17.58 -47.69
C ARG A 298 9.19 16.86 -47.07
N ASP A 299 8.96 15.66 -46.54
CA ASP A 299 9.98 14.89 -45.82
C ASP A 299 11.18 14.46 -46.67
N TYR A 300 11.04 14.45 -48.01
CA TYR A 300 12.01 13.89 -48.94
C TYR A 300 13.11 14.87 -49.41
N PHE A 301 12.85 16.19 -49.41
CA PHE A 301 13.86 17.19 -49.80
C PHE A 301 13.53 18.59 -49.25
N THR A 302 14.57 19.36 -48.92
CA THR A 302 14.46 20.79 -48.60
C THR A 302 14.84 21.64 -49.81
N LEU A 303 13.89 22.46 -50.27
CA LEU A 303 14.09 23.33 -51.43
C LEU A 303 14.89 24.57 -51.02
N GLN A 304 16.04 24.79 -51.67
CA GLN A 304 16.86 25.99 -51.48
C GLN A 304 16.36 27.14 -52.36
N ASP A 305 16.47 28.39 -51.88
CA ASP A 305 16.08 29.59 -52.64
C ASP A 305 16.90 29.78 -53.94
N HIS A 306 18.12 29.21 -54.01
CA HIS A 306 19.01 29.33 -55.15
C HIS A 306 19.86 28.07 -55.36
N TYR A 307 19.84 27.55 -56.59
CA TYR A 307 20.77 26.53 -57.07
C TYR A 307 21.58 27.11 -58.23
N SER A 308 22.90 27.27 -58.04
CA SER A 308 23.76 27.87 -59.08
C SER A 308 23.75 27.01 -60.34
N SER A 309 23.35 27.63 -61.45
CA SER A 309 23.38 27.02 -62.77
C SER A 309 23.39 28.11 -63.84
N LYS A 310 24.29 27.96 -64.81
CA LYS A 310 24.56 28.96 -65.87
C LYS A 310 23.35 29.28 -66.76
N HIS A 311 22.31 28.44 -66.71
CA HIS A 311 21.03 28.65 -67.42
C HIS A 311 20.06 29.49 -66.59
N LEU A 312 19.80 29.11 -65.33
CA LEU A 312 18.83 29.78 -64.48
C LEU A 312 19.34 31.16 -64.00
N GLU A 313 20.64 31.32 -63.83
CA GLU A 313 21.29 32.61 -63.58
C GLU A 313 21.15 33.63 -64.72
N ARG A 314 20.73 33.18 -65.92
CA ARG A 314 20.32 34.05 -67.03
C ARG A 314 18.85 34.43 -66.91
N LEU A 315 17.97 33.45 -66.74
CA LEU A 315 16.53 33.67 -66.56
C LEU A 315 16.20 34.55 -65.34
N GLN A 316 16.99 34.46 -64.27
CA GLN A 316 16.88 35.33 -63.09
C GLN A 316 17.21 36.81 -63.40
N LYS A 317 18.01 37.07 -64.45
CA LYS A 317 18.43 38.42 -64.87
C LYS A 317 17.59 38.98 -66.02
N ASP A 318 16.84 38.12 -66.74
CA ASP A 318 15.97 38.50 -67.85
C ASP A 318 14.57 38.88 -67.34
N PRO A 319 14.20 40.18 -67.20
CA PRO A 319 12.91 40.57 -66.62
C PRO A 319 11.71 40.09 -67.45
N LYS A 320 11.92 39.77 -68.73
CA LYS A 320 10.90 39.19 -69.62
C LYS A 320 10.43 37.80 -69.16
N ALA A 321 11.27 37.02 -68.48
CA ALA A 321 10.89 35.72 -67.92
C ALA A 321 9.97 35.89 -66.70
N SER A 322 10.33 36.80 -65.79
CA SER A 322 9.55 37.10 -64.58
C SER A 322 8.15 37.64 -64.90
N ILE A 323 8.02 38.50 -65.91
CA ILE A 323 6.72 39.02 -66.39
C ILE A 323 5.78 37.90 -66.89
N GLY A 324 6.32 36.76 -67.31
CA GLY A 324 5.56 35.58 -67.73
C GLY A 324 4.98 34.74 -66.58
N GLY A 325 5.14 35.14 -65.33
CA GLY A 325 4.72 34.36 -64.15
C GLY A 325 5.61 33.17 -63.84
N TYR A 326 6.83 33.14 -64.38
CA TYR A 326 7.78 32.04 -64.19
C TYR A 326 8.55 32.21 -62.87
N GLU A 327 8.15 31.49 -61.82
CA GLU A 327 8.90 31.46 -60.56
C GLU A 327 9.97 30.36 -60.55
N LEU A 328 11.19 30.72 -60.12
CA LEU A 328 12.32 29.80 -60.06
C LEU A 328 12.12 28.68 -59.02
N LYS A 329 11.37 28.93 -57.93
CA LYS A 329 11.05 27.94 -56.90
C LYS A 329 10.22 26.78 -57.45
N ASP A 330 9.19 27.06 -58.23
CA ASP A 330 8.38 26.03 -58.88
C ASP A 330 9.19 25.21 -59.89
N TYR A 331 10.13 25.85 -60.61
CA TYR A 331 11.07 25.12 -61.47
C TYR A 331 12.00 24.20 -60.68
N TYR A 332 12.60 24.67 -59.57
CA TYR A 332 13.41 23.80 -58.69
C TYR A 332 12.58 22.65 -58.12
N MET A 333 11.37 22.94 -57.62
CA MET A 333 10.48 21.94 -57.04
C MET A 333 10.10 20.86 -58.07
N ARG A 334 9.72 21.30 -59.28
CA ARG A 334 9.39 20.39 -60.38
C ARG A 334 10.59 19.56 -60.81
N THR A 335 11.77 20.15 -61.01
CA THR A 335 12.96 19.41 -61.44
C THR A 335 13.49 18.44 -60.40
N LEU A 336 13.38 18.76 -59.10
CA LEU A 336 13.69 17.81 -58.02
C LEU A 336 12.69 16.65 -58.01
N VAL A 337 11.39 16.92 -58.09
CA VAL A 337 10.36 15.87 -58.17
C VAL A 337 10.50 15.01 -59.44
N GLU A 338 10.79 15.62 -60.58
CA GLU A 338 10.96 14.93 -61.86
C GLU A 338 12.26 14.10 -61.89
N ALA A 339 13.33 14.57 -61.24
CA ALA A 339 14.55 13.77 -61.04
C ALA A 339 14.32 12.58 -60.10
N PHE A 340 13.73 12.79 -58.92
CA PHE A 340 13.49 11.72 -57.94
C PHE A 340 12.34 10.76 -58.30
N ALA A 341 11.44 11.14 -59.22
CA ALA A 341 10.44 10.23 -59.79
C ALA A 341 10.90 9.56 -61.10
N GLY A 342 11.86 10.15 -61.81
CA GLY A 342 12.48 9.58 -63.01
C GLY A 342 13.63 8.60 -62.70
N LEU A 343 14.30 8.79 -61.57
CA LEU A 343 15.13 7.77 -60.94
C LEU A 343 14.21 6.73 -60.28
N GLY A 344 14.18 5.50 -60.79
CA GLY A 344 13.36 4.41 -60.28
C GLY A 344 13.84 3.80 -58.95
N CYS A 345 14.40 4.61 -58.05
CA CYS A 345 14.87 4.20 -56.73
C CYS A 345 13.71 4.27 -55.71
N PHE A 346 13.03 3.14 -55.51
CA PHE A 346 12.06 3.01 -54.42
C PHE A 346 12.82 2.91 -53.09
N VAL A 347 12.81 3.99 -52.31
CA VAL A 347 13.53 4.07 -51.02
C VAL A 347 13.10 2.95 -50.05
N ASP A 348 11.84 2.50 -50.12
CA ASP A 348 11.35 1.35 -49.34
C ASP A 348 12.08 0.03 -49.68
N GLU A 349 12.51 -0.17 -50.94
CA GLU A 349 13.27 -1.36 -51.35
C GLU A 349 14.72 -1.30 -50.87
N GLU A 350 15.38 -0.13 -50.98
CA GLU A 350 16.75 0.06 -50.51
C GLU A 350 16.84 -0.01 -48.98
N VAL A 351 15.97 0.70 -48.25
CA VAL A 351 15.92 0.70 -46.77
C VAL A 351 15.54 -0.68 -46.22
N SER A 352 14.76 -1.48 -46.95
CA SER A 352 14.53 -2.89 -46.58
C SER A 352 15.82 -3.73 -46.58
N SER A 353 16.74 -3.45 -47.51
CA SER A 353 17.99 -4.22 -47.66
C SER A 353 19.01 -3.94 -46.54
N ASP A 354 19.16 -2.68 -46.12
CA ASP A 354 20.04 -2.31 -45.00
C ASP A 354 19.56 -2.93 -43.68
N ASN A 355 18.25 -2.89 -43.41
CA ASN A 355 17.66 -3.47 -42.20
C ASN A 355 17.82 -5.00 -42.14
N ALA A 356 17.69 -5.71 -43.27
CA ALA A 356 17.94 -7.15 -43.35
C ALA A 356 19.42 -7.50 -43.08
N THR A 357 20.34 -6.64 -43.55
CA THR A 357 21.78 -6.81 -43.34
C THR A 357 22.17 -6.60 -41.88
N ALA A 358 21.59 -5.60 -41.22
CA ALA A 358 21.81 -5.33 -39.79
C ALA A 358 21.37 -6.48 -38.88
N LEU A 359 20.19 -7.07 -39.12
CA LEU A 359 19.68 -8.24 -38.37
C LEU A 359 20.60 -9.45 -38.48
N THR A 360 21.19 -9.69 -39.66
CA THR A 360 22.08 -10.84 -39.91
C THR A 360 23.42 -10.72 -39.16
N ALA A 361 23.88 -9.51 -38.85
CA ALA A 361 25.13 -9.28 -38.13
C ALA A 361 25.06 -9.64 -36.63
N MET A 362 23.87 -9.63 -36.02
CA MET A 362 23.71 -9.82 -34.56
C MET A 362 23.57 -11.28 -34.11
N MET A 363 23.51 -12.24 -35.04
CA MET A 363 23.23 -13.66 -34.74
C MET A 363 24.40 -14.61 -35.07
N LYS A 364 25.62 -14.28 -34.62
CA LYS A 364 26.76 -15.21 -34.61
C LYS A 364 27.40 -15.31 -33.21
N PRO A 365 27.41 -16.49 -32.55
CA PRO A 365 28.17 -16.68 -31.32
C PRO A 365 29.68 -16.75 -31.62
N SER A 366 30.49 -16.33 -30.65
CA SER A 366 31.96 -16.36 -30.73
C SER A 366 32.49 -17.81 -30.70
N ALA A 367 32.76 -18.38 -31.88
CA ALA A 367 33.50 -19.64 -32.01
C ALA A 367 35.01 -19.39 -31.97
N THR A 368 35.64 -19.63 -30.82
CA THR A 368 37.10 -19.50 -30.66
C THR A 368 37.82 -20.59 -31.47
N ALA A 369 38.80 -20.18 -32.27
CA ALA A 369 39.48 -20.96 -33.30
C ALA A 369 39.88 -22.40 -32.93
N LEU A 370 39.57 -23.34 -33.83
CA LEU A 370 40.29 -24.62 -33.93
C LEU A 370 40.36 -25.15 -35.39
N ALA A 371 41.53 -25.67 -35.76
CA ALA A 371 41.83 -26.55 -36.90
C ALA A 371 41.63 -26.07 -38.37
N ALA A 372 42.66 -25.43 -38.95
CA ALA A 372 43.28 -25.76 -40.27
C ALA A 372 44.35 -24.70 -40.64
N ALA A 373 45.55 -25.02 -41.16
CA ALA A 373 46.28 -26.28 -41.30
C ALA A 373 47.81 -26.00 -41.49
N ALA A 374 48.63 -27.06 -41.56
CA ALA A 374 50.10 -27.08 -41.76
C ALA A 374 50.98 -26.65 -40.55
N ALA A 375 52.16 -27.24 -40.26
CA ALA A 375 52.90 -28.28 -40.98
C ALA A 375 53.73 -29.23 -40.07
N SER A 376 54.01 -30.44 -40.61
CA SER A 376 55.22 -31.29 -40.44
C SER A 376 55.70 -31.81 -39.06
N THR A 377 55.74 -33.15 -38.95
CA THR A 377 56.60 -34.01 -38.08
C THR A 377 56.36 -33.98 -36.55
N ASN A 378 56.58 -35.05 -35.76
CA ASN A 378 57.05 -36.42 -36.04
C ASN A 378 56.35 -37.49 -35.15
N SER A 379 56.56 -38.78 -35.43
CA SER A 379 55.95 -39.95 -34.75
C SER A 379 56.97 -40.74 -33.88
N PRO A 380 56.64 -41.88 -33.23
CA PRO A 380 55.48 -42.24 -32.36
C PRO A 380 55.87 -43.01 -31.06
N ALA A 381 54.91 -43.20 -30.13
CA ALA A 381 54.66 -44.42 -29.32
C ALA A 381 53.68 -44.13 -28.15
N GLY A 382 52.73 -45.00 -27.76
CA GLY A 382 52.26 -46.26 -28.36
C GLY A 382 51.26 -47.00 -27.44
N LEU A 383 50.53 -47.99 -27.99
CA LEU A 383 49.78 -49.08 -27.30
C LEU A 383 48.60 -48.66 -26.38
N THR A 384 47.31 -48.73 -26.77
CA THR A 384 46.39 -49.87 -27.07
C THR A 384 45.47 -50.28 -25.88
N PRO A 385 44.24 -50.81 -26.13
CA PRO A 385 43.05 -50.42 -25.35
C PRO A 385 42.23 -51.59 -24.76
N LEU A 386 41.04 -51.28 -24.23
CA LEU A 386 39.83 -52.12 -23.97
C LEU A 386 38.75 -51.15 -23.39
N GLY A 387 37.43 -51.23 -23.60
CA GLY A 387 36.51 -52.01 -24.46
C GLY A 387 35.15 -51.26 -24.49
N SER A 388 34.30 -51.33 -25.51
CA SER A 388 33.31 -52.41 -25.78
C SER A 388 32.42 -52.73 -24.56
N ASP A 389 31.10 -52.61 -24.57
CA ASP A 389 30.13 -52.15 -25.60
C ASP A 389 29.16 -51.13 -24.93
N ASP A 390 27.85 -50.94 -25.19
CA ASP A 390 26.80 -51.58 -26.00
C ASP A 390 25.68 -50.55 -26.32
N THR A 391 24.70 -50.88 -27.17
CA THR A 391 23.60 -49.98 -27.58
C THR A 391 22.22 -50.66 -27.63
N PHE A 392 21.25 -50.12 -26.88
CA PHE A 392 19.78 -50.14 -27.17
C PHE A 392 19.07 -49.28 -26.09
N ALA A 393 17.94 -48.62 -26.33
CA ALA A 393 17.09 -48.52 -27.53
C ALA A 393 16.51 -47.10 -27.67
#